data_AF-A0A8E6B5X1-F1
#
_entry.id   AF-A0A8E6B5X1-F1
#
_cell.length_a   1.000
_cell.length_b   1.000
_cell.length_c   1.000
_cell.angle_alpha   90.00
_cell.angle_beta   90.00
_cell.angle_gamma   90.00
#
_symmetry.space_group_name_H-M   'P 1'
#
loop_
_entity.id
_entity.type
_entity.pdbx_description
1 polymer ?
#
loop_
_entity_poly.entity_id
_entity_poly.type
_entity_poly.pdbx_seq_one_letter_code
_entity_poly.pdbx_strand_id
1 'polypeptide(L)'
;MRRITLLPVLVMALLFTLPGEAQTTKDSPAAAATRARLKIKISIEMKNEMLREVLKEISGNLQDIKKGSLSTYPDQGVSMNSRITVVVQNKTVEEILDSALKPLDLGYIIVSKPGDRYDGWLLLKKGNFRGDENAPDGKKKEEAKAKDKDMPEKKDTTKSDSASDDKEAKRLLNNAKNYISLNRNEKAKDLLKEILDKHPNSKSVDEAKKLLESLDK
;
A
#
# COMPACT_ATOMS: atom_id res chain seq x y z
N MET A 1 -31.06 69.75 -32.57
CA MET A 1 -32.05 69.30 -31.55
C MET A 1 -31.74 67.87 -31.17
N ARG A 2 -31.57 67.62 -29.88
CA ARG A 2 -31.23 66.31 -29.28
C ARG A 2 -32.45 65.39 -29.35
N ARG A 3 -32.30 64.16 -29.84
CA ARG A 3 -33.26 63.07 -29.59
C ARG A 3 -32.52 61.81 -29.15
N ILE A 4 -32.72 61.54 -27.87
CA ILE A 4 -32.36 60.35 -27.10
C ILE A 4 -33.31 59.22 -27.54
N THR A 5 -32.78 58.03 -27.83
CA THR A 5 -33.59 56.79 -27.91
C THR A 5 -32.75 55.57 -27.52
N LEU A 6 -33.08 55.07 -26.32
CA LEU A 6 -33.11 53.67 -25.83
C LEU A 6 -32.14 52.60 -26.35
N LEU A 7 -31.43 52.02 -25.37
CA LEU A 7 -30.82 50.69 -25.34
C LEU A 7 -31.79 49.55 -25.75
N PRO A 8 -31.25 48.38 -26.15
CA PRO A 8 -31.14 47.31 -25.17
C PRO A 8 -29.76 46.67 -25.09
N VAL A 9 -29.35 46.47 -23.84
CA VAL A 9 -28.30 45.58 -23.37
C VAL A 9 -28.61 44.15 -23.84
N LEU A 10 -27.73 43.54 -24.63
CA LEU A 10 -27.71 42.09 -24.81
C LEU A 10 -26.48 41.54 -24.09
N VAL A 11 -26.64 41.24 -22.79
CA VAL A 11 -25.68 40.46 -22.02
C VAL A 11 -25.86 39.00 -22.44
N MET A 12 -25.03 38.55 -23.37
CA MET A 12 -24.90 37.14 -23.71
C MET A 12 -23.99 36.49 -22.67
N ALA A 13 -24.59 36.07 -21.56
CA ALA A 13 -23.93 35.26 -20.54
C ALA A 13 -23.61 33.88 -21.13
N LEU A 14 -22.39 33.72 -21.66
CA LEU A 14 -21.83 32.42 -21.99
C LEU A 14 -21.56 31.70 -20.67
N LEU A 15 -22.50 30.84 -20.25
CA LEU A 15 -22.26 29.86 -19.18
C LEU A 15 -21.15 28.92 -19.65
N PHE A 16 -19.92 29.21 -19.23
CA PHE A 16 -18.83 28.24 -19.25
C PHE A 16 -19.17 27.17 -18.21
N THR A 17 -19.74 26.05 -18.65
CA THR A 17 -19.78 24.81 -17.88
C THR A 17 -18.35 24.35 -17.61
N LEU A 18 -17.87 24.63 -16.41
CA LEU A 18 -16.66 24.04 -15.87
C LEU A 18 -16.88 22.53 -15.73
N PRO A 19 -16.04 21.66 -16.33
CA PRO A 19 -15.99 20.28 -15.91
C PRO A 19 -15.58 20.27 -14.43
N GLY A 20 -16.42 19.66 -13.60
CA GLY A 20 -16.11 19.40 -12.20
C GLY A 20 -14.90 18.48 -12.12
N GLU A 21 -13.71 19.06 -11.93
CA GLU A 21 -12.57 18.31 -11.42
C GLU A 21 -12.83 18.04 -9.94
N ALA A 22 -13.22 16.80 -9.70
CA ALA A 22 -13.26 16.21 -8.38
C ALA A 22 -11.95 16.51 -7.64
N GLN A 23 -12.09 17.02 -6.42
CA GLN A 23 -11.00 17.14 -5.47
C GLN A 23 -10.42 15.75 -5.19
N THR A 24 -9.27 15.45 -5.77
CA THR A 24 -8.36 14.41 -5.28
C THR A 24 -6.97 15.01 -5.25
N THR A 25 -6.35 14.99 -4.08
CA THR A 25 -4.92 15.22 -3.80
C THR A 25 -4.05 15.24 -5.07
N LYS A 26 -3.34 16.34 -5.34
CA LYS A 26 -2.45 16.55 -6.50
C LYS A 26 -1.53 15.35 -6.75
N ASP A 27 -2.01 14.38 -7.51
CA ASP A 27 -1.16 13.33 -8.05
C ASP A 27 -0.28 13.97 -9.12
N SER A 28 0.99 13.56 -9.20
CA SER A 28 1.82 13.90 -10.34
C SER A 28 1.24 13.24 -11.61
N PRO A 29 1.45 13.83 -12.79
CA PRO A 29 1.04 13.20 -14.05
C PRO A 29 1.62 11.79 -14.21
N ALA A 30 2.80 11.54 -13.66
CA ALA A 30 3.45 10.22 -13.67
C ALA A 30 2.73 9.21 -12.76
N ALA A 31 2.36 9.60 -11.53
CA ALA A 31 1.60 8.74 -10.62
C ALA A 31 0.21 8.40 -11.16
N ALA A 32 -0.49 9.38 -11.75
CA ALA A 32 -1.78 9.16 -12.39
C ALA A 32 -1.68 8.20 -13.59
N ALA A 33 -0.63 8.32 -14.40
CA ALA A 33 -0.37 7.39 -15.50
C ALA A 33 -0.11 5.96 -14.99
N THR A 34 0.65 5.79 -13.91
CA THR A 34 0.86 4.48 -13.28
C THR A 34 -0.44 3.89 -12.75
N ARG A 35 -1.29 4.68 -12.07
CA ARG A 35 -2.64 4.23 -11.64
C ARG A 35 -3.52 3.80 -12.82
N ALA A 36 -3.42 4.48 -13.96
CA ALA A 36 -4.14 4.08 -15.16
C ALA A 36 -3.62 2.75 -15.74
N ARG A 37 -2.30 2.52 -15.71
CA ARG A 37 -1.67 1.26 -16.16
C ARG A 37 -2.09 0.07 -15.30
N LEU A 38 -2.25 0.29 -13.99
CA LEU A 38 -2.62 -0.76 -13.05
C LEU A 38 -4.01 -1.38 -13.34
N LYS A 39 -4.92 -0.63 -13.97
CA LYS A 39 -6.27 -1.10 -14.33
C LYS A 39 -6.31 -1.96 -15.60
N ILE A 40 -5.19 -2.11 -16.31
CA ILE A 40 -5.12 -2.88 -17.55
C ILE A 40 -5.20 -4.38 -17.22
N LYS A 41 -5.95 -5.13 -18.04
CA LYS A 41 -6.06 -6.58 -17.89
C LYS A 41 -4.95 -7.27 -18.67
N ILE A 42 -4.23 -8.18 -17.99
CA ILE A 42 -3.22 -9.03 -18.60
C ILE A 42 -3.37 -10.47 -18.08
N SER A 43 -2.69 -11.40 -18.74
CA SER A 43 -2.66 -12.81 -18.37
C SER A 43 -1.21 -13.24 -18.19
N ILE A 44 -0.88 -13.77 -17.03
CA ILE A 44 0.47 -14.21 -16.68
C ILE A 44 0.38 -15.57 -15.98
N GLU A 45 1.20 -16.51 -16.44
CA GLU A 45 1.40 -17.79 -15.78
C GLU A 45 2.88 -17.96 -15.47
N MET A 46 3.23 -17.84 -14.19
CA MET A 46 4.59 -18.04 -13.70
C MET A 46 4.54 -18.90 -12.44
N LYS A 47 5.36 -19.95 -12.39
CA LYS A 47 5.40 -20.90 -11.26
C LYS A 47 6.79 -20.94 -10.68
N ASN A 48 6.90 -20.72 -9.37
CA ASN A 48 8.16 -20.79 -8.62
C ASN A 48 9.26 -19.84 -9.15
N GLU A 49 8.84 -18.66 -9.60
CA GLU A 49 9.72 -17.65 -10.17
C GLU A 49 10.11 -16.59 -9.14
N MET A 50 11.25 -15.92 -9.32
CA MET A 50 11.67 -14.85 -8.42
C MET A 50 10.76 -13.62 -8.59
N LEU A 51 10.43 -12.95 -7.49
CA LEU A 51 9.59 -11.74 -7.49
C LEU A 51 10.08 -10.69 -8.51
N ARG A 52 11.39 -10.49 -8.61
CA ARG A 52 11.98 -9.57 -9.60
C ARG A 52 11.64 -9.95 -11.06
N GLU A 53 11.63 -11.25 -11.37
CA GLU A 53 11.34 -11.73 -12.73
C GLU A 53 9.84 -11.61 -13.01
N VAL A 54 8.99 -11.88 -12.02
CA VAL A 54 7.54 -11.66 -12.12
C VAL A 54 7.22 -10.19 -12.37
N LEU A 55 7.85 -9.27 -11.63
CA LEU A 55 7.65 -7.82 -11.84
C LEU A 55 8.16 -7.37 -13.21
N LYS A 56 9.28 -7.93 -13.66
CA LYS A 56 9.84 -7.66 -14.99
C LYS A 56 8.91 -8.18 -16.10
N GLU A 57 8.33 -9.35 -15.93
CA GLU A 57 7.36 -9.94 -16.86
C GLU A 57 6.07 -9.10 -16.94
N ILE A 58 5.54 -8.64 -15.79
CA ILE A 58 4.41 -7.70 -15.76
C ILE A 58 4.75 -6.41 -16.53
N SER A 59 5.95 -5.87 -16.32
CA SER A 59 6.42 -4.69 -17.03
C SER A 59 6.61 -4.93 -18.54
N GLY A 60 7.10 -6.12 -18.92
CA GLY A 60 7.25 -6.54 -20.32
C GLY A 60 5.91 -6.63 -21.03
N ASN A 61 4.94 -7.34 -20.44
CA ASN A 61 3.58 -7.45 -20.98
C ASN A 61 2.92 -6.07 -21.16
N LEU A 62 3.13 -5.12 -20.24
CA LEU A 62 2.63 -3.75 -20.40
C LEU A 62 3.31 -2.98 -21.53
N GLN A 63 4.60 -3.23 -21.77
CA GLN A 63 5.33 -2.66 -22.91
C GLN A 63 4.86 -3.26 -24.24
N ASP A 64 4.58 -4.56 -24.28
CA ASP A 64 4.05 -5.23 -25.47
C ASP A 64 2.70 -4.67 -25.90
N ILE A 65 1.86 -4.30 -24.93
CA ILE A 65 0.57 -3.62 -25.15
C ILE A 65 0.76 -2.11 -25.44
N LYS A 66 2.00 -1.62 -25.50
CA LYS A 66 2.38 -0.20 -25.71
C LYS A 66 1.79 0.75 -24.67
N LYS A 67 1.53 0.25 -23.46
CA LYS A 67 0.97 1.04 -22.34
C LYS A 67 2.04 1.60 -21.41
N GLY A 68 3.31 1.31 -21.72
CA GLY A 68 4.51 1.77 -21.01
C GLY A 68 5.08 0.70 -20.11
N SER A 69 6.21 1.01 -19.47
CA SER A 69 6.82 0.14 -18.47
C SER A 69 6.27 0.42 -17.07
N LEU A 70 6.32 -0.60 -16.22
CA LEU A 70 6.14 -0.45 -14.78
C LEU A 70 7.52 -0.44 -14.13
N SER A 71 7.85 0.66 -13.47
CA SER A 71 9.08 0.79 -12.69
C SER A 71 8.77 0.53 -11.23
N THR A 72 9.55 -0.34 -10.61
CA THR A 72 9.40 -0.72 -9.21
C THR A 72 10.73 -0.59 -8.49
N TYR A 73 10.69 -0.28 -7.20
CA TYR A 73 11.87 -0.30 -6.36
C TYR A 73 11.54 -0.80 -4.94
N PRO A 74 12.41 -1.66 -4.36
CA PRO A 74 12.21 -2.19 -3.01
C PRO A 74 12.49 -1.16 -1.93
N ASP A 75 11.67 -1.15 -0.88
CA ASP A 75 11.99 -0.54 0.41
C ASP A 75 12.94 -1.45 1.23
N GLN A 76 13.45 -0.94 2.34
CA GLN A 76 14.33 -1.69 3.23
C GLN A 76 13.67 -2.97 3.75
N GLY A 77 14.41 -4.08 3.64
CA GLY A 77 13.97 -5.40 4.11
C GLY A 77 13.07 -6.16 3.14
N VAL A 78 12.76 -5.63 1.96
CA VAL A 78 12.02 -6.35 0.92
C VAL A 78 12.99 -7.22 0.09
N SER A 79 12.77 -8.53 0.09
CA SER A 79 13.58 -9.47 -0.69
C SER A 79 13.02 -9.65 -2.11
N MET A 80 13.78 -9.19 -3.10
CA MET A 80 13.49 -9.37 -4.53
C MET A 80 13.74 -10.81 -5.03
N ASN A 81 14.40 -11.64 -4.22
CA ASN A 81 14.74 -13.02 -4.54
C ASN A 81 13.73 -14.04 -4.00
N SER A 82 12.62 -13.57 -3.41
CA SER A 82 11.53 -14.42 -2.93
C SER A 82 10.86 -15.12 -4.11
N ARG A 83 10.63 -16.42 -4.00
CA ARG A 83 9.95 -17.19 -5.05
C ARG A 83 8.44 -17.16 -4.86
N ILE A 84 7.71 -16.92 -5.94
CA ILE A 84 6.25 -16.85 -5.95
C ILE A 84 5.70 -17.59 -7.16
N THR A 85 4.46 -18.06 -7.01
CA THR A 85 3.68 -18.66 -8.09
C THR A 85 2.46 -17.79 -8.32
N VAL A 86 2.36 -17.25 -9.53
CA VAL A 86 1.29 -16.35 -9.95
C VAL A 86 0.69 -16.94 -11.23
N VAL A 87 -0.51 -17.50 -11.09
CA VAL A 87 -1.27 -18.06 -12.21
C VAL A 87 -2.58 -17.28 -12.29
N VAL A 88 -2.64 -16.33 -13.22
CA VAL A 88 -3.73 -15.36 -13.33
C VAL A 88 -4.01 -15.07 -14.80
N GLN A 89 -5.26 -15.28 -15.21
CA GLN A 89 -5.74 -15.01 -16.56
C GLN A 89 -6.79 -13.90 -16.53
N ASN A 90 -6.69 -12.94 -17.46
CA ASN A 90 -7.64 -11.85 -17.65
C ASN A 90 -7.88 -10.99 -16.39
N LYS A 91 -6.86 -10.81 -15.55
CA LYS A 91 -6.92 -10.01 -14.33
C LYS A 91 -6.26 -8.66 -14.51
N THR A 92 -6.68 -7.68 -13.72
CA THR A 92 -6.05 -6.35 -13.72
C THR A 92 -4.63 -6.44 -13.14
N VAL A 93 -3.71 -5.58 -13.59
CA VAL A 93 -2.36 -5.53 -13.02
C VAL A 93 -2.40 -5.32 -11.50
N GLU A 94 -3.36 -4.56 -10.96
CA GLU A 94 -3.62 -4.46 -9.52
C GLU A 94 -3.80 -5.83 -8.87
N GLU A 95 -4.70 -6.66 -9.40
CA GLU A 95 -4.99 -7.99 -8.85
C GLU A 95 -3.82 -8.96 -8.98
N ILE A 96 -3.03 -8.81 -10.05
CA ILE A 96 -1.83 -9.62 -10.30
C ILE A 96 -0.73 -9.24 -9.31
N LEU A 97 -0.46 -7.95 -9.13
CA LEU A 97 0.46 -7.45 -8.10
C LEU A 97 0.00 -7.88 -6.71
N ASP A 98 -1.29 -7.80 -6.43
CA ASP A 98 -1.86 -8.30 -5.17
C ASP A 98 -1.60 -9.78 -4.96
N SER A 99 -1.83 -10.60 -5.99
CA SER A 99 -1.62 -12.05 -5.92
C SER A 99 -0.13 -12.39 -5.76
N ALA A 100 0.76 -11.58 -6.33
CA ALA A 100 2.21 -11.72 -6.21
C ALA A 100 2.75 -11.28 -4.84
N LEU A 101 2.19 -10.20 -4.27
CA LEU A 101 2.72 -9.55 -3.07
C LEU A 101 2.08 -10.03 -1.77
N LYS A 102 0.80 -10.44 -1.79
CA LYS A 102 0.08 -10.98 -0.60
C LYS A 102 0.80 -12.16 0.06
N PRO A 103 1.31 -13.19 -0.66
CA PRO A 103 1.99 -14.32 -0.04
C PRO A 103 3.30 -13.94 0.67
N LEU A 104 3.84 -12.76 0.37
CA LEU A 104 5.09 -12.27 0.92
C LEU A 104 4.88 -11.20 2.00
N ASP A 105 3.63 -10.94 2.40
CA ASP A 105 3.24 -9.81 3.26
C ASP A 105 3.77 -8.46 2.75
N LEU A 106 3.77 -8.30 1.42
CA LEU A 106 4.21 -7.10 0.73
C LEU A 106 3.02 -6.30 0.17
N GLY A 107 3.28 -5.01 0.00
CA GLY A 107 2.40 -4.09 -0.70
C GLY A 107 3.18 -3.11 -1.54
N TYR A 108 2.44 -2.29 -2.27
CA TYR A 108 3.00 -1.28 -3.16
C TYR A 108 2.39 0.08 -2.87
N ILE A 109 3.21 1.11 -3.02
CA ILE A 109 2.85 2.52 -2.87
C ILE A 109 3.25 3.22 -4.16
N ILE A 110 2.36 4.04 -4.73
CA ILE A 110 2.68 4.85 -5.90
C ILE A 110 3.28 6.15 -5.40
N VAL A 111 4.54 6.40 -5.76
CA VAL A 111 5.22 7.64 -5.39
C VAL A 111 4.67 8.76 -6.24
N SER A 112 4.03 9.74 -5.61
CA SER A 112 3.55 10.97 -6.24
C SER A 112 4.32 12.15 -5.68
N LYS A 113 5.57 12.30 -6.12
CA LYS A 113 6.48 13.38 -5.70
C LYS A 113 6.97 14.10 -6.95
N PRO A 114 6.29 15.17 -7.39
CA PRO A 114 6.66 15.86 -8.63
C PRO A 114 8.10 16.39 -8.53
N GLY A 115 8.92 16.07 -9.53
CA GLY A 115 10.34 16.46 -9.58
C GLY A 115 11.31 15.45 -8.95
N ASP A 116 10.81 14.38 -8.32
CA ASP A 116 11.63 13.26 -7.88
C ASP A 116 11.93 12.31 -9.05
N ARG A 117 13.09 11.65 -9.05
CA ARG A 117 13.43 10.62 -10.03
C ARG A 117 12.51 9.39 -9.93
N TYR A 118 11.97 9.14 -8.73
CA TYR A 118 11.08 8.02 -8.47
C TYR A 118 9.59 8.37 -8.66
N ASP A 119 9.29 9.55 -9.19
CA ASP A 119 7.90 9.96 -9.44
C ASP A 119 7.20 8.99 -10.41
N GLY A 120 6.02 8.50 -10.00
CA GLY A 120 5.27 7.48 -10.72
C GLY A 120 5.78 6.05 -10.59
N TRP A 121 6.81 5.78 -9.77
CA TRP A 121 7.30 4.42 -9.52
C TRP A 121 6.50 3.74 -8.40
N LEU A 122 6.52 2.40 -8.41
CA LEU A 122 5.99 1.59 -7.32
C LEU A 122 7.07 1.32 -6.26
N LEU A 123 6.88 1.86 -5.07
CA LEU A 123 7.65 1.50 -3.89
C LEU A 123 7.06 0.22 -3.28
N LEU A 124 7.84 -0.86 -3.25
CA LEU A 124 7.43 -2.10 -2.61
C LEU A 124 7.80 -2.05 -1.13
N LYS A 125 6.82 -2.24 -0.24
CA LYS A 125 6.99 -2.11 1.21
C LYS A 125 6.34 -3.28 1.94
N LYS A 126 6.90 -3.68 3.08
CA LYS A 126 6.28 -4.68 3.96
C LYS A 126 4.98 -4.13 4.55
N GLY A 127 3.89 -4.87 4.43
CA GLY A 127 2.56 -4.47 4.88
C GLY A 127 1.52 -4.48 3.77
N ASN A 128 0.29 -4.10 4.12
CA ASN A 128 -0.87 -4.19 3.24
C ASN A 128 -1.14 -2.89 2.46
N PHE A 129 -0.12 -2.37 1.76
CA PHE A 129 -0.24 -1.14 0.98
C PHE A 129 -0.73 -1.40 -0.45
N ARG A 130 -1.67 -0.58 -0.94
CA ARG A 130 -2.33 -0.73 -2.26
C ARG A 130 -2.52 0.60 -2.97
N GLY A 131 -1.41 1.24 -3.33
CA GLY A 131 -1.40 2.43 -4.17
C GLY A 131 -1.12 3.74 -3.43
N ASP A 132 -1.54 3.89 -2.18
CA ASP A 132 -1.31 5.10 -1.37
C ASP A 132 -0.64 4.77 -0.02
N GLU A 133 0.23 5.65 0.48
CA GLU A 133 0.87 5.51 1.82
C GLU A 133 -0.16 5.48 2.95
N ASN A 134 -1.32 6.11 2.74
CA ASN A 134 -2.42 6.24 3.70
C ASN A 134 -3.67 5.45 3.32
N ALA A 135 -3.59 4.50 2.38
CA ALA A 135 -4.73 3.62 2.14
C ALA A 135 -4.98 2.80 3.42
N PRO A 136 -6.09 3.02 4.17
CA PRO A 136 -6.48 2.07 5.20
C PRO A 136 -6.73 0.75 4.47
N ASP A 137 -6.27 -0.35 5.08
CA ASP A 137 -6.39 -1.74 4.61
C ASP A 137 -7.09 -1.91 3.26
N GLY A 138 -6.27 -2.25 2.25
CA GLY A 138 -6.65 -2.37 0.84
C GLY A 138 -8.15 -2.53 0.62
N LYS A 139 -8.76 -1.52 -0.02
CA LYS A 139 -10.17 -1.51 -0.44
C LYS A 139 -10.64 -2.94 -0.71
N LYS A 140 -11.43 -3.48 0.23
CA LYS A 140 -12.44 -4.49 -0.08
C LYS A 140 -13.31 -3.86 -1.17
N LYS A 141 -12.97 -4.11 -2.43
CA LYS A 141 -13.96 -4.06 -3.50
C LYS A 141 -14.84 -5.29 -3.31
N GLU A 142 -15.90 -5.03 -2.57
CA GLU A 142 -17.17 -5.70 -2.63
C GLU A 142 -17.53 -5.94 -4.11
N GLU A 143 -17.42 -7.18 -4.58
CA GLU A 143 -18.33 -7.68 -5.62
C GLU A 143 -19.29 -8.64 -4.93
N ALA A 144 -20.52 -8.17 -4.79
CA ALA A 144 -21.66 -8.98 -4.44
C ALA A 144 -21.82 -10.12 -5.45
N LYS A 145 -21.85 -11.35 -4.95
CA LYS A 145 -22.82 -12.34 -5.42
C LYS A 145 -23.41 -13.06 -4.22
N ALA A 146 -24.65 -12.68 -3.91
CA ALA A 146 -25.52 -13.33 -2.96
C ALA A 146 -25.72 -14.81 -3.30
N LYS A 147 -25.68 -15.66 -2.26
CA LYS A 147 -26.68 -16.70 -1.97
C LYS A 147 -26.53 -17.16 -0.51
N ASP A 148 -27.19 -16.39 0.35
CA ASP A 148 -28.22 -16.80 1.32
C ASP A 148 -28.01 -18.04 2.22
N LYS A 149 -28.35 -17.82 3.51
CA LYS A 149 -28.62 -18.75 4.64
C LYS A 149 -27.39 -19.33 5.36
N ASP A 150 -27.17 -19.18 6.67
CA ASP A 150 -28.01 -18.75 7.80
C ASP A 150 -27.13 -18.04 8.84
N MET A 151 -27.62 -16.93 9.38
CA MET A 151 -27.20 -16.38 10.66
C MET A 151 -27.80 -17.26 11.77
N PRO A 152 -27.17 -17.34 12.96
CA PRO A 152 -27.58 -16.35 13.94
C PRO A 152 -26.40 -15.71 14.68
N GLU A 153 -26.51 -14.39 14.81
CA GLU A 153 -25.89 -13.62 15.88
C GLU A 153 -26.25 -14.22 17.25
N LYS A 154 -25.25 -14.28 18.14
CA LYS A 154 -25.47 -13.82 19.52
C LYS A 154 -24.21 -13.24 20.14
N LYS A 155 -24.29 -11.92 20.29
CA LYS A 155 -23.78 -11.02 21.31
C LYS A 155 -23.34 -11.65 22.65
N ASP A 156 -22.40 -10.92 23.26
CA ASP A 156 -22.08 -10.80 24.69
C ASP A 156 -20.80 -11.48 25.24
N THR A 157 -19.81 -10.59 25.42
CA THR A 157 -18.99 -10.36 26.63
C THR A 157 -18.10 -11.47 27.21
N THR A 158 -16.80 -11.12 27.23
CA THR A 158 -15.76 -11.45 28.23
C THR A 158 -14.83 -12.63 27.93
N LYS A 159 -13.52 -12.31 27.96
CA LYS A 159 -12.30 -13.14 27.96
C LYS A 159 -11.65 -13.47 26.60
N SER A 160 -10.61 -12.72 26.24
CA SER A 160 -9.24 -13.26 25.98
C SER A 160 -8.26 -12.15 25.51
N ASP A 161 -7.93 -11.21 26.39
CA ASP A 161 -7.01 -10.09 26.08
C ASP A 161 -5.52 -10.49 26.00
N SER A 162 -5.15 -11.76 26.19
CA SER A 162 -3.73 -12.16 26.19
C SER A 162 -3.12 -12.43 24.81
N ALA A 163 -3.93 -12.57 23.75
CA ALA A 163 -3.44 -12.97 22.42
C ALA A 163 -3.07 -11.79 21.52
N SER A 164 -3.69 -10.62 21.73
CA SER A 164 -3.41 -9.40 20.96
C SER A 164 -2.12 -8.72 21.43
N ASP A 165 -1.96 -8.59 22.75
CA ASP A 165 -0.79 -7.96 23.37
C ASP A 165 0.51 -8.72 23.06
N ASP A 166 0.45 -10.06 23.04
CA ASP A 166 1.61 -10.90 22.68
C ASP A 166 2.02 -10.71 21.21
N LYS A 167 1.06 -10.43 20.32
CA LYS A 167 1.33 -10.25 18.89
C LYS A 167 2.00 -8.89 18.62
N GLU A 168 1.57 -7.85 19.32
CA GLU A 168 2.15 -6.50 19.21
C GLU A 168 3.54 -6.43 19.83
N ALA A 169 3.71 -6.97 21.05
CA ALA A 169 5.01 -7.06 21.70
C ALA A 169 6.03 -7.84 20.86
N LYS A 170 5.61 -8.94 20.21
CA LYS A 170 6.47 -9.73 19.31
C LYS A 170 6.87 -8.95 18.06
N ARG A 171 6.00 -8.10 17.52
CA ARG A 171 6.31 -7.21 16.39
C ARG A 171 7.34 -6.16 16.79
N LEU A 172 7.14 -5.50 17.93
CA LEU A 172 8.08 -4.53 18.48
C LEU A 172 9.46 -5.16 18.73
N LEU A 173 9.49 -6.38 19.26
CA LEU A 173 10.73 -7.10 19.55
C LEU A 173 11.52 -7.45 18.26
N ASN A 174 10.82 -7.88 17.21
CA ASN A 174 11.45 -8.14 15.92
C ASN A 174 11.99 -6.85 15.27
N ASN A 175 11.28 -5.73 15.42
CA ASN A 175 11.75 -4.44 14.95
C ASN A 175 12.99 -3.98 15.72
N ALA A 176 13.01 -4.14 17.05
CA ALA A 176 14.17 -3.84 17.88
C ALA A 176 15.40 -4.66 17.46
N LYS A 177 15.25 -5.99 17.25
CA LYS A 177 16.34 -6.85 16.72
C LYS A 177 16.86 -6.37 15.37
N ASN A 178 15.98 -5.88 14.49
CA ASN A 178 16.38 -5.30 13.21
C ASN A 178 17.19 -4.00 13.39
N TYR A 179 16.78 -3.11 14.31
CA TYR A 179 17.54 -1.90 14.60
C TYR A 179 18.92 -2.17 15.20
N ILE A 180 19.06 -3.19 16.05
CA ILE A 180 20.36 -3.66 16.56
C ILE A 180 21.24 -4.12 15.39
N SER A 181 20.69 -4.90 14.45
CA SER A 181 21.45 -5.37 13.27
C SER A 181 21.91 -4.24 12.35
N LEU A 182 21.22 -3.09 12.38
CA LEU A 182 21.56 -1.88 11.62
C LEU A 182 22.43 -0.90 12.42
N ASN A 183 22.94 -1.31 13.59
CA ASN A 183 23.74 -0.49 14.51
C ASN A 183 23.02 0.78 14.99
N ARG A 184 21.69 0.75 15.04
CA ARG A 184 20.82 1.86 15.48
C ARG A 184 20.33 1.61 16.91
N ASN A 185 21.26 1.60 17.86
CA ASN A 185 21.03 1.15 19.23
C ASN A 185 20.04 2.02 20.01
N GLU A 186 20.02 3.34 19.80
CA GLU A 186 19.05 4.26 20.44
C GLU A 186 17.60 3.87 20.12
N LYS A 187 17.28 3.67 18.83
CA LYS A 187 15.93 3.27 18.40
C LYS A 187 15.56 1.86 18.84
N ALA A 188 16.54 0.97 18.96
CA ALA A 188 16.31 -0.35 19.52
C ALA A 188 15.94 -0.25 21.00
N LYS A 189 16.65 0.58 21.80
CA LYS A 189 16.35 0.80 23.22
C LYS A 189 14.95 1.38 23.44
N ASP A 190 14.53 2.34 22.62
CA ASP A 190 13.18 2.94 22.71
C ASP A 190 12.07 1.89 22.54
N LEU A 191 12.19 1.03 21.51
CA LEU A 191 11.22 -0.03 21.26
C LEU A 191 11.26 -1.12 22.34
N LEU A 192 12.43 -1.44 22.87
CA LEU A 192 12.56 -2.39 23.97
C LEU A 192 11.91 -1.86 25.25
N LYS A 193 12.07 -0.58 25.57
CA LYS A 193 11.37 0.08 26.70
C LYS A 193 9.86 0.10 26.48
N GLU A 194 9.40 0.38 25.27
CA GLU A 194 7.98 0.36 24.94
C GLU A 194 7.33 -1.01 25.18
N ILE A 195 8.04 -2.12 24.93
CA ILE A 195 7.57 -3.48 25.26
C ILE A 195 7.42 -3.66 26.77
N LEU A 196 8.36 -3.15 27.57
CA LEU A 196 8.32 -3.27 29.03
C LEU A 196 7.19 -2.44 29.65
N ASP A 197 6.94 -1.25 29.10
CA ASP A 197 5.95 -0.32 29.64
C ASP A 197 4.51 -0.68 29.22
N LYS A 198 4.31 -1.03 27.94
CA LYS A 198 2.97 -1.27 27.37
C LYS A 198 2.53 -2.73 27.38
N HIS A 199 3.47 -3.67 27.37
CA HIS A 199 3.16 -5.10 27.29
C HIS A 199 3.86 -5.93 28.38
N PRO A 200 3.72 -5.58 29.67
CA PRO A 200 4.46 -6.21 30.77
C PRO A 200 4.17 -7.70 30.97
N ASN A 201 3.03 -8.19 30.45
CA ASN A 201 2.61 -9.59 30.56
C ASN A 201 2.91 -10.41 29.30
N SER A 202 3.65 -9.86 28.32
CA SER A 202 3.99 -10.60 27.09
C SER A 202 5.19 -11.53 27.29
N LYS A 203 5.19 -12.65 26.57
CA LYS A 203 6.36 -13.55 26.45
C LYS A 203 7.59 -12.85 25.86
N SER A 204 7.40 -11.72 25.18
CA SER A 204 8.48 -10.93 24.57
C SER A 204 9.24 -10.07 25.57
N VAL A 205 8.73 -9.90 26.80
CA VAL A 205 9.31 -9.02 27.83
C VAL A 205 10.67 -9.52 28.31
N ASP A 206 10.81 -10.82 28.57
CA ASP A 206 12.07 -11.39 29.07
C ASP A 206 13.20 -11.26 28.04
N GLU A 207 12.88 -11.50 26.76
CA GLU A 207 13.81 -11.25 25.65
C GLU A 207 14.13 -9.75 25.51
N ALA A 208 13.15 -8.87 25.70
CA ALA A 208 13.36 -7.43 25.59
C ALA A 208 14.32 -6.90 26.67
N LYS A 209 14.16 -7.34 27.93
CA LYS A 209 15.06 -6.99 29.05
C LYS A 209 16.51 -7.42 28.76
N LYS A 210 16.67 -8.67 28.29
CA LYS A 210 17.99 -9.22 27.98
C LYS A 210 18.70 -8.46 26.86
N LEU A 211 17.96 -8.06 25.83
CA LEU A 211 18.51 -7.24 24.73
C LEU A 211 18.85 -5.83 25.19
N LEU A 212 18.03 -5.21 26.04
CA LEU A 212 18.30 -3.88 26.58
C LEU A 212 19.63 -3.86 27.36
N GLU A 213 19.81 -4.83 28.26
CA GLU A 213 21.04 -4.96 29.07
C GLU A 213 22.29 -5.24 28.22
N SER A 214 22.14 -5.90 27.07
CA SER A 214 23.25 -6.11 26.13
C SER A 214 23.65 -4.87 25.34
N LEU A 215 22.77 -3.87 25.23
CA LEU A 215 23.02 -2.61 24.52
C LEU A 215 23.52 -1.49 25.46
N ASP A 216 23.42 -1.69 26.77
CA ASP A 216 23.96 -0.78 27.80
C ASP A 216 25.35 -1.22 28.31
N LYS A 217 25.85 -2.38 27.85
CA LYS A 217 27.22 -2.87 28.08
C LYS A 217 28.13 -2.47 26.93
#